data_AF-A0A2H5Y8A4-F1
#
_entry.id   AF-A0A2H5Y8A4-F1
#
_cell.length_a   1.000
_cell.length_b   1.000
_cell.length_c   1.000
_cell.angle_alpha   90.00
_cell.angle_beta   90.00
_cell.angle_gamma   90.00
#
_symmetry.space_group_name_H-M   'P 1'
#
loop_
_entity.id
_entity.type
_entity.pdbx_description
1 polymer ?
#
loop_
_entity_poly.entity_id
_entity_poly.type
_entity_poly.pdbx_seq_one_letter_code
_entity_poly.pdbx_strand_id
1 'polypeptide(L)'
;MSYSRTKYMLLLGFLLALLSTEMASASNFTPPSQITVRMYRLQFPSGVIYQPQELCSSGNTNFGCTAFVGDATYPYPYGTANPVTIPIETDYLLDVIPQEMGTYYHPTALQAQAIAARSYAYWHINRGSTINNSTQFQAFIPYKFESLPPTTFPDNPDNPCASSNLNSSQRIVCSAVAPRHYISYGTYPNDDLPAFTEFSADVWNRTVAGSQPYLMAVDDPISTGCDANNYGHGRGMSQEGASRWARGNRCSYPGQGDDPWSVRWERAEQILVHYYTGVRLRDANKQILIPADRWNPLQINWNTPDNRPPIVYHSNTYPISVEVQNTGVSDWTCGYPNFSYVLTYRWAKAGHGEVTGSSSASVCGTPKGDPSPTVNLTIENIPNWGPGAYTLRFDIYVTSAYGNFWFGDSGWPTYDVSVCVDGPCKAFIPLALKNYP
;
A
#
# COMPACT_ATOMS: atom_id res chain seq x y z
N MET A 1 36.70 -60.93 -23.62
CA MET A 1 35.41 -61.10 -22.90
C MET A 1 35.34 -60.04 -21.81
N SER A 2 35.10 -58.76 -22.14
CA SER A 2 33.79 -58.08 -22.15
C SER A 2 32.92 -58.35 -20.92
N TYR A 3 33.12 -57.56 -19.86
CA TYR A 3 32.20 -57.47 -18.72
C TYR A 3 31.74 -56.02 -18.53
N SER A 4 30.49 -55.79 -18.95
CA SER A 4 29.48 -54.93 -18.33
C SER A 4 29.82 -53.45 -18.09
N ARG A 5 29.80 -52.67 -19.19
CA ARG A 5 29.57 -51.20 -19.19
C ARG A 5 28.09 -50.80 -18.97
N THR A 6 27.20 -51.74 -18.64
CA THR A 6 25.74 -51.53 -18.75
C THR A 6 25.05 -51.03 -17.46
N LYS A 7 25.76 -50.85 -16.34
CA LYS A 7 25.14 -50.42 -15.07
C LYS A 7 25.18 -48.92 -14.77
N TYR A 8 26.01 -48.14 -15.47
CA TYR A 8 26.09 -46.68 -15.24
C TYR A 8 25.14 -45.84 -16.11
N MET A 9 24.55 -46.39 -17.17
CA MET A 9 23.58 -45.65 -18.00
C MET A 9 22.14 -45.65 -17.45
N LEU A 10 21.78 -46.62 -16.60
CA LEU A 10 20.43 -46.68 -16.00
C LEU A 10 20.26 -45.76 -14.78
N LEU A 11 21.34 -45.45 -14.05
CA LEU A 11 21.28 -44.46 -12.97
C LEU A 11 21.32 -43.00 -13.47
N LEU A 12 21.95 -42.73 -14.62
CA LEU A 12 21.94 -41.39 -15.21
C LEU A 12 20.57 -41.05 -15.83
N GLY A 13 19.88 -42.05 -16.39
CA GLY A 13 18.52 -41.88 -16.92
C GLY A 13 17.47 -41.62 -15.84
N PHE A 14 17.64 -42.17 -14.63
CA PHE A 14 16.72 -41.95 -13.51
C PHE A 14 17.01 -40.63 -12.76
N LEU A 15 18.25 -40.14 -12.76
CA LEU A 15 18.60 -38.83 -12.18
C LEU A 15 18.20 -37.65 -13.09
N LEU A 16 18.08 -37.87 -14.41
CA LEU A 16 17.58 -36.87 -15.36
C LEU A 16 16.05 -36.84 -15.47
N ALA A 17 15.34 -37.84 -14.95
CA ALA A 17 13.87 -37.88 -14.89
C ALA A 17 13.28 -37.29 -13.59
N LEU A 18 14.13 -36.91 -12.62
CA LEU A 18 13.73 -36.24 -11.37
C LEU A 18 14.06 -34.73 -11.36
N LEU A 19 14.56 -34.20 -12.48
CA LEU A 19 14.78 -32.77 -12.74
C LEU A 19 13.82 -32.21 -13.81
N SER A 20 12.70 -32.88 -14.05
CA SER A 20 11.51 -32.20 -14.55
C SER A 20 10.89 -31.43 -13.38
N THR A 21 11.55 -30.33 -12.99
CA THR A 21 10.81 -29.19 -12.46
C THR A 21 9.77 -28.90 -13.52
N GLU A 22 8.51 -29.18 -13.22
CA GLU A 22 7.42 -28.48 -13.88
C GLU A 22 7.79 -26.99 -13.75
N MET A 23 8.34 -26.41 -14.83
CA MET A 23 8.26 -24.98 -15.02
C MET A 23 6.77 -24.74 -15.11
N ALA A 24 6.13 -24.53 -13.96
CA ALA A 24 4.78 -24.04 -13.87
C ALA A 24 4.75 -22.88 -14.85
N SER A 25 3.91 -23.01 -15.88
CA SER A 25 3.73 -21.99 -16.91
C SER A 25 3.48 -20.69 -16.17
N ALA A 26 4.46 -19.79 -16.15
CA ALA A 26 4.24 -18.45 -15.65
C ALA A 26 3.00 -17.94 -16.37
N SER A 27 2.00 -17.50 -15.62
CA SER A 27 0.90 -16.76 -16.23
C SER A 27 1.53 -15.64 -17.05
N ASN A 28 1.10 -15.44 -18.29
CA ASN A 28 1.62 -14.34 -19.09
C ASN A 28 0.58 -13.23 -19.08
N PHE A 29 0.33 -12.65 -17.90
CA PHE A 29 -0.53 -11.49 -17.82
C PHE A 29 0.10 -10.33 -18.59
N THR A 30 -0.72 -9.57 -19.31
CA THR A 30 -0.31 -8.34 -19.99
C THR A 30 -1.21 -7.24 -19.47
N PRO A 31 -0.66 -6.23 -18.75
CA PRO A 31 -1.44 -5.10 -18.28
C PRO A 31 -2.23 -4.45 -19.43
N PRO A 32 -3.58 -4.41 -19.36
CA PRO A 32 -4.38 -3.78 -20.39
C PRO A 32 -4.21 -2.26 -20.35
N SER A 33 -4.28 -1.62 -21.51
CA SER A 33 -4.28 -0.16 -21.64
C SER A 33 -5.70 0.44 -21.61
N GLN A 34 -6.71 -0.38 -21.85
CA GLN A 34 -8.11 0.04 -21.97
C GLN A 34 -9.03 -0.84 -21.12
N ILE A 35 -10.18 -0.27 -20.76
CA ILE A 35 -11.25 -0.94 -20.02
C ILE A 35 -12.59 -0.70 -20.74
N THR A 36 -13.43 -1.74 -20.80
CA THR A 36 -14.78 -1.65 -21.35
C THR A 36 -15.79 -1.59 -20.20
N VAL A 37 -16.52 -0.49 -20.09
CA VAL A 37 -17.45 -0.22 -18.98
C VAL A 37 -18.87 -0.07 -19.51
N ARG A 38 -19.81 -0.80 -18.91
CA ARG A 38 -21.25 -0.56 -19.14
C ARG A 38 -21.72 0.58 -18.24
N MET A 39 -22.25 1.63 -18.86
CA MET A 39 -22.57 2.88 -18.18
C MET A 39 -24.05 2.95 -17.84
N TYR A 40 -24.36 3.08 -16.55
CA TYR A 40 -25.71 3.24 -16.04
C TYR A 40 -25.92 4.60 -15.41
N ARG A 41 -27.15 5.08 -15.48
CA ARG A 41 -27.62 6.09 -14.53
C ARG A 41 -27.49 5.52 -13.12
N LEU A 42 -26.92 6.31 -12.21
CA LEU A 42 -26.74 5.94 -10.82
C LEU A 42 -27.63 6.79 -9.92
N GLN A 43 -27.98 6.27 -8.75
CA GLN A 43 -28.64 7.02 -7.70
C GLN A 43 -27.62 7.93 -7.00
N PHE A 44 -27.91 9.22 -6.96
CA PHE A 44 -27.13 10.17 -6.17
C PHE A 44 -27.53 10.11 -4.68
N PRO A 45 -26.58 10.18 -3.73
CA PRO A 45 -25.12 10.12 -3.90
C PRO A 45 -24.55 8.68 -3.80
N SER A 46 -25.39 7.66 -3.64
CA SER A 46 -24.96 6.30 -3.27
C SER A 46 -24.17 5.56 -4.34
N GLY A 47 -24.27 5.97 -5.62
CA GLY A 47 -23.55 5.34 -6.71
C GLY A 47 -24.06 3.94 -7.09
N VAL A 48 -25.21 3.51 -6.53
CA VAL A 48 -25.88 2.27 -6.94
C VAL A 48 -26.62 2.48 -8.27
N ILE A 49 -26.80 1.41 -9.04
CA ILE A 49 -27.56 1.47 -10.31
C ILE A 49 -29.00 1.92 -10.03
N TYR A 50 -29.42 2.99 -10.71
CA TYR A 50 -30.78 3.54 -10.61
C TYR A 50 -31.82 2.50 -11.06
N GLN A 51 -33.00 2.49 -10.43
CA GLN A 51 -34.10 1.60 -10.79
C GLN A 51 -35.33 2.41 -11.25
N PRO A 52 -35.96 2.06 -12.40
CA PRO A 52 -35.56 0.99 -13.32
C PRO A 52 -34.21 1.27 -13.98
N GLN A 53 -33.49 0.21 -14.35
CA GLN A 53 -32.16 0.33 -14.94
C GLN A 53 -32.19 1.15 -16.24
N GLU A 54 -31.41 2.22 -16.27
CA GLU A 54 -31.27 3.12 -17.41
C GLU A 54 -29.80 3.17 -17.85
N LEU A 55 -29.56 2.91 -19.13
CA LEU A 55 -28.24 3.04 -19.73
C LEU A 55 -27.96 4.50 -20.07
N CYS A 56 -26.73 4.94 -19.84
CA CYS A 56 -26.29 6.25 -20.31
C CYS A 56 -26.24 6.29 -21.83
N SER A 57 -26.74 7.39 -22.40
CA SER A 57 -26.68 7.70 -23.82
C SER A 57 -26.38 9.18 -24.05
N SER A 58 -26.11 9.54 -25.31
CA SER A 58 -25.89 10.91 -25.75
C SER A 58 -26.94 11.87 -25.17
N GLY A 59 -26.49 13.01 -24.65
CA GLY A 59 -27.34 14.03 -24.05
C GLY A 59 -27.81 13.75 -22.62
N ASN A 60 -27.51 12.59 -22.03
CA ASN A 60 -27.85 12.32 -20.63
C ASN A 60 -27.02 13.19 -19.68
N THR A 61 -27.71 13.86 -18.76
CA THR A 61 -27.09 14.70 -17.70
C THR A 61 -27.35 14.15 -16.30
N ASN A 62 -27.75 12.88 -16.19
CA ASN A 62 -28.00 12.22 -14.91
C ASN A 62 -26.70 11.80 -14.23
N PHE A 63 -26.72 11.73 -12.90
CA PHE A 63 -25.62 11.18 -12.11
C PHE A 63 -25.27 9.75 -12.58
N GLY A 64 -23.98 9.44 -12.63
CA GLY A 64 -23.46 8.21 -13.25
C GLY A 64 -23.16 8.32 -14.73
N CYS A 65 -23.90 9.16 -15.46
CA CYS A 65 -23.60 9.47 -16.87
C CYS A 65 -22.68 10.69 -17.01
N THR A 66 -22.71 11.61 -16.03
CA THR A 66 -21.80 12.75 -15.94
C THR A 66 -21.70 13.20 -14.48
N ALA A 67 -20.57 13.79 -14.10
CA ALA A 67 -20.39 14.47 -12.83
C ALA A 67 -21.13 15.82 -12.78
N PHE A 68 -21.42 16.43 -13.94
CA PHE A 68 -22.12 17.71 -14.06
C PHE A 68 -23.64 17.51 -14.17
N VAL A 69 -24.25 17.09 -13.07
CA VAL A 69 -25.68 16.73 -13.03
C VAL A 69 -26.56 17.92 -13.46
N GLY A 70 -27.40 17.70 -14.48
CA GLY A 70 -28.31 18.71 -15.02
C GLY A 70 -27.67 19.74 -15.97
N ASP A 71 -26.36 19.71 -16.20
CA ASP A 71 -25.68 20.61 -17.13
C ASP A 71 -25.62 20.02 -18.54
N ALA A 72 -26.39 20.60 -19.46
CA ALA A 72 -26.42 20.17 -20.86
C ALA A 72 -25.14 20.49 -21.65
N THR A 73 -24.22 21.28 -21.08
CA THR A 73 -22.91 21.58 -21.67
C THR A 73 -21.95 20.39 -21.54
N TYR A 74 -22.13 19.57 -20.48
CA TYR A 74 -21.27 18.43 -20.18
C TYR A 74 -22.11 17.15 -19.97
N PRO A 75 -22.89 16.72 -20.99
CA PRO A 75 -23.64 15.47 -20.93
C PRO A 75 -22.69 14.27 -21.04
N TYR A 76 -23.23 13.06 -20.96
CA TYR A 76 -22.49 11.81 -21.20
C TYR A 76 -21.51 11.92 -22.40
N PRO A 77 -20.19 11.83 -22.17
CA PRO A 77 -19.19 12.23 -23.15
C PRO A 77 -18.99 11.23 -24.29
N TYR A 78 -19.48 10.00 -24.15
CA TYR A 78 -19.18 8.91 -25.07
C TYR A 78 -20.24 8.70 -26.16
N GLY A 79 -21.08 9.73 -26.39
CA GLY A 79 -22.09 9.71 -27.44
C GLY A 79 -23.07 8.55 -27.28
N THR A 80 -23.22 7.72 -28.32
CA THR A 80 -24.11 6.55 -28.31
C THR A 80 -23.41 5.26 -27.86
N ALA A 81 -22.11 5.28 -27.55
CA ALA A 81 -21.37 4.10 -27.16
C ALA A 81 -21.73 3.66 -25.72
N ASN A 82 -22.31 2.45 -25.61
CA ASN A 82 -22.54 1.79 -24.33
C ASN A 82 -22.67 0.26 -24.56
N PRO A 83 -21.71 -0.57 -24.09
CA PRO A 83 -20.58 -0.19 -23.24
C PRO A 83 -19.56 0.70 -23.96
N VAL A 84 -18.85 1.52 -23.21
CA VAL A 84 -17.75 2.37 -23.70
C VAL A 84 -16.41 1.69 -23.45
N THR A 85 -15.44 1.86 -24.35
CA THR A 85 -14.05 1.45 -24.13
C THR A 85 -13.16 2.69 -24.03
N ILE A 86 -12.47 2.85 -22.91
CA ILE A 86 -11.68 4.05 -22.57
C ILE A 86 -10.28 3.68 -22.06
N PRO A 87 -9.29 4.59 -22.15
CA PRO A 87 -7.99 4.41 -21.52
C PRO A 87 -8.07 4.26 -20.00
N ILE A 88 -7.33 3.31 -19.44
CA ILE A 88 -7.32 3.12 -17.98
C ILE A 88 -6.64 4.29 -17.26
N GLU A 89 -5.49 4.74 -17.78
CA GLU A 89 -4.61 5.70 -17.08
C GLU A 89 -4.97 7.17 -17.30
N THR A 90 -5.56 7.51 -18.44
CA THR A 90 -5.81 8.90 -18.84
C THR A 90 -7.30 9.28 -18.84
N ASP A 91 -8.18 8.36 -18.45
CA ASP A 91 -9.63 8.59 -18.35
C ASP A 91 -10.18 7.87 -17.11
N TYR A 92 -10.29 6.54 -17.15
CA TYR A 92 -10.96 5.75 -16.11
C TYR A 92 -10.46 6.01 -14.68
N LEU A 93 -9.15 5.87 -14.43
CA LEU A 93 -8.62 6.06 -13.07
C LEU A 93 -8.65 7.52 -12.62
N LEU A 94 -8.59 8.49 -13.54
CA LEU A 94 -8.67 9.90 -13.16
C LEU A 94 -10.04 10.24 -12.56
N ASP A 95 -11.09 9.52 -12.96
CA ASP A 95 -12.43 9.67 -12.41
C ASP A 95 -12.70 8.74 -11.22
N VAL A 96 -12.21 7.50 -11.25
CA VAL A 96 -12.41 6.54 -10.15
C VAL A 96 -11.76 7.00 -8.86
N ILE A 97 -10.50 7.47 -8.90
CA ILE A 97 -9.77 7.81 -7.67
C ILE A 97 -10.46 8.90 -6.85
N PRO A 98 -10.75 10.09 -7.38
CA PRO A 98 -11.46 11.12 -6.62
C PRO A 98 -12.92 10.76 -6.28
N GLN A 99 -13.50 9.74 -6.91
CA GLN A 99 -14.84 9.24 -6.58
C GLN A 99 -14.82 8.24 -5.43
N GLU A 100 -13.81 7.39 -5.36
CA GLU A 100 -13.62 6.40 -4.29
C GLU A 100 -12.95 6.99 -3.05
N MET A 101 -11.96 7.87 -3.25
CA MET A 101 -11.17 8.48 -2.20
C MET A 101 -10.90 9.95 -2.54
N GLY A 102 -11.56 10.86 -1.82
CA GLY A 102 -11.46 12.30 -2.09
C GLY A 102 -10.05 12.86 -1.94
N THR A 103 -9.77 13.98 -2.61
CA THR A 103 -8.42 14.60 -2.61
C THR A 103 -7.98 15.20 -1.27
N TYR A 104 -8.87 15.22 -0.27
CA TYR A 104 -8.58 15.61 1.11
C TYR A 104 -7.87 14.52 1.93
N TYR A 105 -7.88 13.26 1.46
CA TYR A 105 -7.09 12.19 2.06
C TYR A 105 -5.58 12.40 1.81
N HIS A 106 -4.74 11.70 2.57
CA HIS A 106 -3.29 11.85 2.43
C HIS A 106 -2.81 11.38 1.03
N PRO A 107 -1.91 12.10 0.34
CA PRO A 107 -1.44 11.74 -1.00
C PRO A 107 -0.88 10.32 -1.13
N THR A 108 -0.12 9.84 -0.14
CA THR A 108 0.37 8.45 -0.10
C THR A 108 -0.77 7.42 -0.08
N ALA A 109 -1.87 7.72 0.61
CA ALA A 109 -3.04 6.85 0.64
C ALA A 109 -3.81 6.89 -0.68
N LEU A 110 -3.89 8.07 -1.33
CA LEU A 110 -4.44 8.18 -2.69
C LEU A 110 -3.61 7.39 -3.72
N GLN A 111 -2.28 7.38 -3.59
CA GLN A 111 -1.42 6.55 -4.43
C GLN A 111 -1.67 5.05 -4.18
N ALA A 112 -1.85 4.63 -2.93
CA ALA A 112 -2.24 3.26 -2.60
C ALA A 112 -3.61 2.92 -3.22
N GLN A 113 -4.60 3.80 -3.11
CA GLN A 113 -5.91 3.67 -3.76
C GLN A 113 -5.79 3.56 -5.28
N ALA A 114 -4.93 4.35 -5.93
CA ALA A 114 -4.71 4.28 -7.37
C ALA A 114 -4.16 2.92 -7.82
N ILE A 115 -3.21 2.38 -7.06
CA ILE A 115 -2.63 1.07 -7.33
C ILE A 115 -3.66 -0.05 -7.10
N ALA A 116 -4.41 0.00 -6.00
CA ALA A 116 -5.47 -0.97 -5.71
C ALA A 116 -6.58 -0.91 -6.77
N ALA A 117 -7.07 0.28 -7.13
CA ALA A 117 -8.10 0.45 -8.14
C ALA A 117 -7.68 -0.11 -9.51
N ARG A 118 -6.44 0.17 -9.94
CA ARG A 118 -5.88 -0.40 -11.17
C ARG A 118 -5.82 -1.93 -11.12
N SER A 119 -5.37 -2.48 -10.01
CA SER A 119 -5.24 -3.93 -9.81
C SER A 119 -6.60 -4.62 -9.85
N TYR A 120 -7.60 -4.02 -9.23
CA TYR A 120 -8.99 -4.47 -9.26
C TYR A 120 -9.55 -4.52 -10.69
N ALA A 121 -9.35 -3.44 -11.46
CA ALA A 121 -9.71 -3.38 -12.87
C ALA A 121 -9.01 -4.48 -13.69
N TYR A 122 -7.70 -4.63 -13.52
CA TYR A 122 -6.91 -5.66 -14.19
C TYR A 122 -7.39 -7.08 -13.87
N TRP A 123 -7.71 -7.37 -12.61
CA TRP A 123 -8.24 -8.67 -12.20
C TRP A 123 -9.55 -8.98 -12.91
N HIS A 124 -10.47 -8.04 -12.96
CA HIS A 124 -11.77 -8.25 -13.61
C HIS A 124 -11.67 -8.39 -15.13
N ILE A 125 -10.80 -7.62 -15.79
CA ILE A 125 -10.50 -7.76 -17.21
C ILE A 125 -9.92 -9.15 -17.49
N ASN A 126 -8.93 -9.58 -16.71
CA ASN A 126 -8.31 -10.90 -16.84
C ASN A 126 -9.32 -12.05 -16.62
N ARG A 127 -10.36 -11.83 -15.80
CA ARG A 127 -11.44 -12.80 -15.54
C ARG A 127 -12.57 -12.74 -16.56
N GLY A 128 -12.56 -11.78 -17.51
CA GLY A 128 -13.65 -11.57 -18.46
C GLY A 128 -14.97 -11.12 -17.80
N SER A 129 -14.88 -10.38 -16.68
CA SER A 129 -16.05 -9.91 -15.95
C SER A 129 -16.82 -8.84 -16.72
N THR A 130 -18.13 -8.72 -16.46
CA THR A 130 -18.90 -7.55 -16.89
C THR A 130 -18.62 -6.38 -15.95
N ILE A 131 -17.91 -5.37 -16.43
CA ILE A 131 -17.57 -4.16 -15.65
C ILE A 131 -18.64 -3.09 -15.86
N ASN A 132 -19.04 -2.43 -14.78
CA ASN A 132 -19.97 -1.32 -14.80
C ASN A 132 -19.49 -0.16 -13.92
N ASN A 133 -20.18 0.97 -13.98
CA ASN A 133 -19.74 2.22 -13.38
C ASN A 133 -20.23 2.46 -11.93
N SER A 134 -20.89 1.47 -11.32
CA SER A 134 -21.50 1.58 -9.99
C SER A 134 -20.60 1.05 -8.86
N THR A 135 -21.06 1.22 -7.63
CA THR A 135 -20.45 0.67 -6.41
C THR A 135 -20.48 -0.86 -6.30
N GLN A 136 -21.09 -1.57 -7.27
CA GLN A 136 -20.92 -3.03 -7.41
C GLN A 136 -19.53 -3.41 -7.95
N PHE A 137 -18.81 -2.43 -8.50
CA PHE A 137 -17.47 -2.58 -9.03
C PHE A 137 -16.55 -1.52 -8.42
N GLN A 138 -16.50 -0.36 -9.06
CA GLN A 138 -15.82 0.87 -8.66
C GLN A 138 -16.62 2.00 -9.28
N ALA A 139 -16.94 3.01 -8.49
CA ALA A 139 -17.71 4.16 -8.92
C ALA A 139 -16.90 4.96 -9.96
N PHE A 140 -17.35 4.87 -11.20
CA PHE A 140 -16.79 5.62 -12.33
C PHE A 140 -17.84 6.60 -12.83
N ILE A 141 -17.55 7.89 -12.76
CA ILE A 141 -18.49 8.94 -13.15
C ILE A 141 -17.74 9.86 -14.10
N PRO A 142 -18.11 9.90 -15.40
CA PRO A 142 -17.39 10.71 -16.36
C PRO A 142 -17.33 12.17 -15.93
N TYR A 143 -16.21 12.82 -16.18
CA TYR A 143 -15.92 14.20 -15.78
C TYR A 143 -15.68 14.43 -14.29
N LYS A 144 -15.49 13.37 -13.50
CA LYS A 144 -15.23 13.55 -12.06
C LYS A 144 -13.92 14.32 -11.84
N PHE A 145 -12.87 14.03 -12.61
CA PHE A 145 -11.59 14.73 -12.57
C PHE A 145 -11.72 16.22 -12.88
N GLU A 146 -12.50 16.58 -13.91
CA GLU A 146 -12.81 17.95 -14.32
C GLU A 146 -13.63 18.70 -13.27
N SER A 147 -14.54 17.99 -12.59
CA SER A 147 -15.43 18.55 -11.58
C SER A 147 -14.73 18.89 -10.26
N LEU A 148 -13.48 18.45 -10.07
CA LEU A 148 -12.72 18.73 -8.85
C LEU A 148 -12.57 20.25 -8.65
N PRO A 149 -12.88 20.78 -7.45
CA PRO A 149 -12.90 22.22 -7.24
C PRO A 149 -11.49 22.84 -7.24
N PRO A 150 -11.33 24.04 -7.86
CA PRO A 150 -12.29 24.69 -8.74
C PRO A 150 -12.40 23.93 -10.08
N THR A 151 -13.63 23.77 -10.59
CA THR A 151 -13.90 23.10 -11.87
C THR A 151 -12.94 23.57 -12.95
N THR A 152 -12.18 22.66 -13.54
CA THR A 152 -11.12 22.97 -14.51
C THR A 152 -11.07 21.89 -15.58
N PHE A 153 -11.22 22.28 -16.84
CA PHE A 153 -11.08 21.36 -17.97
C PHE A 153 -9.61 21.35 -18.44
N PRO A 154 -8.95 20.18 -18.48
CA PRO A 154 -7.56 20.05 -18.92
C PRO A 154 -7.37 20.56 -20.36
N ASP A 155 -6.30 21.34 -20.60
CA ASP A 155 -5.94 21.86 -21.93
C ASP A 155 -5.32 20.79 -22.86
N ASN A 156 -5.02 19.60 -22.33
CA ASN A 156 -4.62 18.41 -23.07
C ASN A 156 -5.57 17.23 -22.75
N PRO A 157 -6.73 17.12 -23.43
CA PRO A 157 -7.74 16.11 -23.10
C PRO A 157 -7.30 14.66 -23.39
N ASP A 158 -6.36 14.43 -24.33
CA ASP A 158 -5.84 13.09 -24.62
C ASP A 158 -4.91 12.57 -23.52
N ASN A 159 -4.28 13.49 -22.78
CA ASN A 159 -3.46 13.19 -21.61
C ASN A 159 -3.65 14.28 -20.55
N PRO A 160 -4.76 14.22 -19.78
CA PRO A 160 -5.12 15.27 -18.83
C PRO A 160 -3.99 15.63 -17.86
N CYS A 161 -3.22 14.64 -17.41
CA CYS A 161 -2.10 14.86 -16.48
C CYS A 161 -0.88 15.56 -17.08
N ALA A 162 -0.82 15.74 -18.40
CA ALA A 162 0.17 16.57 -19.08
C ALA A 162 -0.32 18.01 -19.33
N SER A 163 -1.51 18.36 -18.86
CA SER A 163 -2.10 19.69 -19.05
C SER A 163 -1.38 20.75 -18.23
N SER A 164 -1.28 21.96 -18.77
CA SER A 164 -0.58 23.08 -18.12
C SER A 164 -1.46 23.82 -17.09
N ASN A 165 -2.78 23.65 -17.19
CA ASN A 165 -3.78 24.41 -16.45
C ASN A 165 -4.42 23.66 -15.27
N LEU A 166 -3.89 22.51 -14.85
CA LEU A 166 -4.48 21.70 -13.78
C LEU A 166 -4.62 22.48 -12.46
N ASN A 167 -5.69 22.21 -11.70
CA ASN A 167 -5.83 22.69 -10.33
C ASN A 167 -5.05 21.78 -9.33
N SER A 168 -5.03 22.14 -8.05
CA SER A 168 -4.26 21.39 -7.03
C SER A 168 -4.82 19.99 -6.77
N SER A 169 -6.14 19.83 -6.74
CA SER A 169 -6.80 18.52 -6.57
C SER A 169 -6.49 17.59 -7.74
N GLN A 170 -6.55 18.11 -8.97
CA GLN A 170 -6.19 17.38 -10.18
C GLN A 170 -4.72 16.94 -10.19
N ARG A 171 -3.80 17.81 -9.75
CA ARG A 171 -2.38 17.44 -9.59
C ARG A 171 -2.17 16.31 -8.60
N ILE A 172 -2.93 16.29 -7.50
CA ILE A 172 -2.87 15.21 -6.50
C ILE A 172 -3.32 13.88 -7.14
N VAL A 173 -4.45 13.88 -7.86
CA VAL A 173 -4.94 12.67 -8.55
C VAL A 173 -3.95 12.18 -9.60
N CYS A 174 -3.41 13.08 -10.42
CA CYS A 174 -2.39 12.75 -11.41
C CYS A 174 -1.14 12.14 -10.78
N SER A 175 -0.68 12.69 -9.64
CA SER A 175 0.47 12.16 -8.90
C SER A 175 0.20 10.75 -8.35
N ALA A 176 -1.03 10.49 -7.89
CA ALA A 176 -1.43 9.18 -7.40
C ALA A 176 -1.48 8.12 -8.51
N VAL A 177 -1.96 8.47 -9.71
CA VAL A 177 -2.11 7.55 -10.85
C VAL A 177 -0.78 7.32 -11.59
N ALA A 178 0.11 8.31 -11.62
CA ALA A 178 1.36 8.30 -12.39
C ALA A 178 2.26 7.04 -12.28
N PRO A 179 2.41 6.36 -11.13
CA PRO A 179 3.33 5.23 -11.02
C PRO A 179 2.99 4.05 -11.93
N ARG A 180 1.72 3.87 -12.29
CA ARG A 180 1.25 2.72 -13.11
C ARG A 180 1.64 1.36 -12.53
N HIS A 181 1.73 1.28 -11.21
CA HIS A 181 1.98 0.01 -10.53
C HIS A 181 0.67 -0.77 -10.35
N TYR A 182 0.78 -2.10 -10.31
CA TYR A 182 -0.31 -2.99 -9.92
C TYR A 182 0.19 -4.07 -8.96
N ILE A 183 -0.74 -4.59 -8.17
CA ILE A 183 -0.51 -5.66 -7.21
C ILE A 183 -0.70 -6.99 -7.93
N SER A 184 0.31 -7.85 -7.83
CA SER A 184 0.23 -9.22 -8.32
C SER A 184 0.26 -10.22 -7.17
N TYR A 185 -0.34 -11.38 -7.38
CA TYR A 185 -0.35 -12.48 -6.43
C TYR A 185 0.16 -13.76 -7.08
N GLY A 186 0.61 -14.69 -6.22
CA GLY A 186 0.99 -16.03 -6.64
C GLY A 186 1.93 -16.69 -5.64
N THR A 187 2.22 -17.96 -5.90
CA THR A 187 3.12 -18.78 -5.08
C THR A 187 4.58 -18.54 -5.48
N TYR A 188 4.83 -18.27 -6.75
CA TYR A 188 6.17 -18.13 -7.30
C TYR A 188 6.51 -16.67 -7.63
N PRO A 189 7.80 -16.28 -7.56
CA PRO A 189 8.22 -14.90 -7.88
C PRO A 189 7.83 -14.43 -9.28
N ASN A 190 7.62 -15.33 -10.23
CA ASN A 190 7.26 -14.99 -11.62
C ASN A 190 5.75 -14.93 -11.87
N ASP A 191 4.93 -15.24 -10.85
CA ASP A 191 3.48 -15.11 -10.98
C ASP A 191 3.11 -13.62 -11.05
N ASP A 192 2.48 -13.24 -12.16
CA ASP A 192 2.20 -11.85 -12.52
C ASP A 192 0.70 -11.54 -12.62
N LEU A 193 -0.17 -12.49 -12.23
CA LEU A 193 -1.60 -12.27 -12.23
C LEU A 193 -1.97 -11.11 -11.30
N PRO A 194 -2.81 -10.16 -11.76
CA PRO A 194 -3.27 -9.04 -10.93
C PRO A 194 -4.10 -9.56 -9.75
N ALA A 195 -3.94 -8.97 -8.57
CA ALA A 195 -4.71 -9.34 -7.38
C ALA A 195 -6.11 -8.71 -7.38
N PHE A 196 -7.08 -9.43 -6.81
CA PHE A 196 -8.41 -8.90 -6.51
C PHE A 196 -8.33 -8.04 -5.24
N THR A 197 -8.03 -6.77 -5.43
CA THR A 197 -7.75 -5.81 -4.36
C THR A 197 -9.02 -5.13 -3.89
N GLU A 198 -9.80 -5.82 -3.08
CA GLU A 198 -10.96 -5.24 -2.41
C GLU A 198 -10.54 -4.09 -1.48
N PHE A 199 -11.33 -3.03 -1.44
CA PHE A 199 -11.16 -1.90 -0.51
C PHE A 199 -12.52 -1.40 -0.05
N SER A 200 -12.57 -0.80 1.13
CA SER A 200 -13.78 -0.20 1.69
C SER A 200 -13.46 1.06 2.49
N ALA A 201 -14.48 1.86 2.79
CA ALA A 201 -14.29 3.15 3.43
C ALA A 201 -13.52 3.06 4.76
N ASP A 202 -14.02 2.29 5.73
CA ASP A 202 -13.33 2.15 7.00
C ASP A 202 -13.58 0.81 7.70
N VAL A 203 -12.68 0.46 8.60
CA VAL A 203 -12.83 -0.66 9.52
C VAL A 203 -12.29 -0.31 10.89
N TRP A 204 -13.01 -0.70 11.93
CA TRP A 204 -12.59 -0.50 13.31
C TRP A 204 -11.58 -1.58 13.71
N ASN A 205 -10.37 -1.17 14.07
CA ASN A 205 -9.29 -1.97 14.65
C ASN A 205 -8.73 -3.14 13.82
N ARG A 206 -9.50 -3.77 12.93
CA ARG A 206 -9.08 -4.98 12.21
C ARG A 206 -9.93 -5.22 10.97
N THR A 207 -9.30 -5.59 9.86
CA THR A 207 -10.00 -5.97 8.62
C THR A 207 -10.69 -7.34 8.71
N VAL A 208 -11.57 -7.62 7.76
CA VAL A 208 -12.30 -8.87 7.60
C VAL A 208 -11.63 -9.71 6.52
N ALA A 209 -11.51 -11.02 6.75
CA ALA A 209 -10.98 -11.95 5.77
C ALA A 209 -11.89 -12.00 4.51
N GLY A 210 -11.26 -12.03 3.34
CA GLY A 210 -11.92 -12.15 2.05
C GLY A 210 -11.80 -13.52 1.41
N SER A 211 -12.16 -13.58 0.13
CA SER A 211 -12.20 -14.83 -0.65
C SER A 211 -10.85 -15.27 -1.20
N GLN A 212 -9.81 -14.45 -1.05
CA GLN A 212 -8.50 -14.65 -1.64
C GLN A 212 -7.44 -14.85 -0.54
N PRO A 213 -6.37 -15.62 -0.81
CA PRO A 213 -5.34 -15.93 0.20
C PRO A 213 -4.54 -14.71 0.67
N TYR A 214 -4.55 -13.61 -0.08
CA TYR A 214 -3.92 -12.33 0.28
C TYR A 214 -4.90 -11.34 0.91
N LEU A 215 -6.20 -11.66 0.98
CA LEU A 215 -7.20 -10.89 1.72
C LEU A 215 -7.37 -11.50 3.11
N MET A 216 -6.29 -11.59 3.86
CA MET A 216 -6.33 -12.02 5.25
C MET A 216 -6.87 -10.89 6.13
N ALA A 217 -7.54 -11.26 7.23
CA ALA A 217 -7.81 -10.30 8.28
C ALA A 217 -6.49 -9.91 8.94
N VAL A 218 -6.16 -8.62 8.90
CA VAL A 218 -5.00 -8.00 9.54
C VAL A 218 -5.45 -6.92 10.53
N ASP A 219 -4.70 -6.77 11.61
CA ASP A 219 -4.90 -5.69 12.58
C ASP A 219 -4.67 -4.32 11.94
N ASP A 220 -5.53 -3.36 12.27
CA ASP A 220 -5.47 -1.96 11.86
C ASP A 220 -5.62 -1.06 13.11
N PRO A 221 -4.69 -1.15 14.09
CA PRO A 221 -4.87 -0.58 15.43
C PRO A 221 -4.96 0.96 15.43
N ILE A 222 -4.44 1.62 14.39
CA ILE A 222 -4.57 3.07 14.22
C ILE A 222 -6.04 3.48 14.00
N SER A 223 -6.88 2.59 13.47
CA SER A 223 -8.31 2.80 13.20
C SER A 223 -9.16 2.53 14.46
N THR A 224 -8.82 3.22 15.56
CA THR A 224 -9.52 3.17 16.86
C THR A 224 -9.78 4.55 17.45
N GLY A 225 -9.47 5.62 16.71
CA GLY A 225 -9.52 7.00 17.19
C GLY A 225 -10.63 7.85 16.56
N CYS A 226 -10.33 9.14 16.39
CA CYS A 226 -11.29 10.24 16.28
C CYS A 226 -12.45 10.06 15.27
N ASP A 227 -12.19 9.50 14.09
CA ASP A 227 -13.18 9.30 13.02
C ASP A 227 -13.36 7.83 12.62
N ALA A 228 -12.73 6.91 13.38
CA ALA A 228 -12.76 5.48 13.08
C ALA A 228 -14.19 4.92 13.19
N ASN A 229 -14.58 4.15 12.19
CA ASN A 229 -15.91 3.54 12.10
C ASN A 229 -15.88 2.22 11.31
N ASN A 230 -17.04 1.58 11.16
CA ASN A 230 -17.22 0.41 10.31
C ASN A 230 -18.15 0.78 9.16
N TYR A 231 -17.57 1.14 8.01
CA TYR A 231 -18.35 1.50 6.82
C TYR A 231 -17.83 0.77 5.58
N GLY A 232 -18.72 0.01 4.95
CA GLY A 232 -18.39 -0.92 3.87
C GLY A 232 -18.17 -2.34 4.37
N HIS A 233 -17.54 -3.18 3.55
CA HIS A 233 -17.40 -4.62 3.83
C HIS A 233 -16.16 -4.98 4.67
N GLY A 234 -15.23 -4.05 4.89
CA GLY A 234 -14.07 -4.21 5.77
C GLY A 234 -12.99 -5.17 5.25
N ARG A 235 -13.05 -5.58 3.97
CA ARG A 235 -12.10 -6.55 3.39
C ARG A 235 -11.03 -5.83 2.59
N GLY A 236 -9.78 -6.29 2.71
CA GLY A 236 -8.65 -5.66 2.05
C GLY A 236 -8.36 -4.27 2.62
N MET A 237 -8.15 -3.27 1.78
CA MET A 237 -7.68 -1.97 2.23
C MET A 237 -8.80 -1.09 2.83
N SER A 238 -8.60 -0.61 4.06
CA SER A 238 -9.38 0.50 4.61
C SER A 238 -8.88 1.83 4.02
N GLN A 239 -9.77 2.61 3.40
CA GLN A 239 -9.41 3.90 2.80
C GLN A 239 -9.06 4.92 3.88
N GLU A 240 -9.86 5.01 4.94
CA GLU A 240 -9.57 5.88 6.07
C GLU A 240 -8.34 5.41 6.85
N GLY A 241 -8.21 4.11 7.10
CA GLY A 241 -7.04 3.50 7.74
C GLY A 241 -5.74 3.78 6.97
N ALA A 242 -5.74 3.59 5.64
CA ALA A 242 -4.61 3.95 4.78
C ALA A 242 -4.17 5.42 4.96
N SER A 243 -5.12 6.34 5.08
CA SER A 243 -4.81 7.75 5.31
C SER A 243 -4.31 8.03 6.74
N ARG A 244 -4.86 7.34 7.75
CA ARG A 244 -4.37 7.39 9.14
C ARG A 244 -2.91 6.95 9.21
N TRP A 245 -2.57 5.81 8.62
CA TRP A 245 -1.19 5.32 8.55
C TRP A 245 -0.25 6.30 7.85
N ALA A 246 -0.70 6.87 6.73
CA ALA A 246 0.10 7.82 5.98
C ALA A 246 0.35 9.13 6.73
N ARG A 247 -0.59 9.53 7.60
CA ARG A 247 -0.49 10.71 8.47
C ARG A 247 0.30 10.46 9.75
N GLY A 248 0.29 9.22 10.25
CA GLY A 248 0.68 8.92 11.62
C GLY A 248 -0.26 9.57 12.63
N ASN A 249 -1.56 9.53 12.32
CA ASN A 249 -2.60 10.16 13.11
C ASN A 249 -3.85 9.29 13.04
N ARG A 250 -4.56 9.12 14.16
CA ARG A 250 -5.82 8.35 14.17
C ARG A 250 -6.98 9.07 13.49
N CYS A 251 -6.77 10.30 13.01
CA CYS A 251 -7.68 11.04 12.14
C CYS A 251 -7.33 10.89 10.66
N SER A 252 -8.31 10.46 9.86
CA SER A 252 -8.07 10.09 8.47
C SER A 252 -7.91 11.29 7.52
N TYR A 253 -8.42 12.48 7.85
CA TYR A 253 -8.25 13.70 7.04
C TYR A 253 -8.13 14.99 7.86
N PRO A 254 -7.63 16.10 7.26
CA PRO A 254 -7.43 17.36 7.97
C PRO A 254 -8.77 17.91 8.43
N GLY A 255 -8.85 18.36 9.69
CA GLY A 255 -10.05 18.97 10.26
C GLY A 255 -10.87 18.06 11.18
N GLN A 256 -10.60 16.74 11.23
CA GLN A 256 -11.23 15.82 12.20
C GLN A 256 -10.59 15.85 13.59
N GLY A 257 -9.44 16.50 13.72
CA GLY A 257 -8.70 16.61 14.97
C GLY A 257 -7.22 16.33 14.78
N ASP A 258 -6.51 16.27 15.89
CA ASP A 258 -5.12 15.84 15.96
C ASP A 258 -5.02 14.77 17.05
N ASP A 259 -4.89 13.52 16.64
CA ASP A 259 -4.73 12.37 17.53
C ASP A 259 -3.51 11.54 17.10
N PRO A 260 -2.28 12.01 17.41
CA PRO A 260 -1.05 11.42 16.88
C PRO A 260 -0.89 9.93 17.22
N TRP A 261 -0.37 9.18 16.25
CA TRP A 261 -0.03 7.77 16.41
C TRP A 261 1.48 7.58 16.43
N SER A 262 1.94 6.52 17.11
CA SER A 262 3.36 6.19 17.25
C SER A 262 4.06 5.81 15.93
N VAL A 263 3.26 5.44 14.92
CA VAL A 263 3.71 4.94 13.61
C VAL A 263 3.15 5.79 12.47
N ARG A 264 3.99 6.10 11.48
CA ARG A 264 3.63 6.70 10.20
C ARG A 264 4.28 5.95 9.04
N TRP A 265 3.58 5.75 7.93
CA TRP A 265 4.15 5.18 6.71
C TRP A 265 4.22 6.23 5.60
N GLU A 266 5.41 6.43 5.04
CA GLU A 266 5.62 7.45 4.00
C GLU A 266 5.44 6.90 2.58
N ARG A 267 5.38 5.58 2.45
CA ARG A 267 5.35 4.85 1.19
C ARG A 267 4.02 4.15 0.98
N ALA A 268 3.43 4.31 -0.20
CA ALA A 268 2.21 3.61 -0.58
C ALA A 268 2.40 2.09 -0.54
N GLU A 269 3.62 1.60 -0.82
CA GLU A 269 3.91 0.18 -0.76
C GLU A 269 3.69 -0.39 0.64
N GLN A 270 4.05 0.34 1.71
CA GLN A 270 3.84 -0.10 3.10
C GLN A 270 2.34 -0.29 3.39
N ILE A 271 1.49 0.64 2.95
CA ILE A 271 0.03 0.54 3.08
C ILE A 271 -0.49 -0.69 2.33
N LEU A 272 -0.06 -0.89 1.09
CA LEU A 272 -0.57 -1.97 0.26
C LEU A 272 -0.20 -3.34 0.81
N VAL A 273 1.06 -3.55 1.22
CA VAL A 273 1.49 -4.87 1.75
C VAL A 273 0.98 -5.15 3.16
N HIS A 274 0.53 -4.12 3.88
CA HIS A 274 -0.19 -4.27 5.14
C HIS A 274 -1.56 -4.91 4.89
N TYR A 275 -2.35 -4.33 3.98
CA TYR A 275 -3.73 -4.77 3.70
C TYR A 275 -3.84 -5.97 2.74
N TYR A 276 -2.83 -6.21 1.91
CA TYR A 276 -2.79 -7.33 0.97
C TYR A 276 -1.60 -8.24 1.28
N THR A 277 -1.87 -9.33 2.00
CA THR A 277 -0.82 -10.20 2.55
C THR A 277 -0.07 -10.98 1.48
N GLY A 278 1.26 -10.94 1.53
CA GLY A 278 2.10 -11.80 0.70
C GLY A 278 2.11 -11.46 -0.80
N VAL A 279 1.60 -10.29 -1.18
CA VAL A 279 1.56 -9.85 -2.57
C VAL A 279 2.92 -9.31 -3.05
N ARG A 280 3.00 -9.04 -4.35
CA ARG A 280 4.07 -8.29 -5.00
C ARG A 280 3.50 -7.01 -5.61
N LEU A 281 4.36 -6.03 -5.81
CA LEU A 281 4.05 -4.84 -6.60
C LEU A 281 4.87 -4.88 -7.89
N ARG A 282 4.23 -4.60 -9.02
CA ARG A 282 4.84 -4.62 -10.35
C ARG A 282 4.56 -3.34 -11.12
N ASP A 283 5.49 -2.97 -12.01
CA ASP A 283 5.25 -1.94 -13.02
C ASP A 283 4.57 -2.53 -14.28
N ALA A 284 4.27 -1.67 -15.25
CA ALA A 284 3.70 -2.08 -16.54
C ALA A 284 4.60 -3.06 -17.33
N ASN A 285 5.91 -3.08 -17.07
CA ASN A 285 6.87 -4.02 -17.65
C ASN A 285 7.01 -5.32 -16.83
N LYS A 286 6.15 -5.49 -15.83
CA LYS A 286 6.07 -6.66 -14.94
C LYS A 286 7.29 -6.83 -14.02
N GLN A 287 8.13 -5.81 -13.90
CA GLN A 287 9.26 -5.80 -12.97
C GLN A 287 8.75 -5.73 -11.54
N ILE A 288 9.33 -6.54 -10.65
CA ILE A 288 9.02 -6.50 -9.22
C ILE A 288 9.66 -5.25 -8.62
N LEU A 289 8.87 -4.46 -7.90
CA LEU A 289 9.27 -3.16 -7.36
C LEU A 289 9.60 -3.19 -5.86
N ILE A 290 9.27 -4.30 -5.18
CA ILE A 290 9.46 -4.45 -3.74
C ILE A 290 10.14 -5.78 -3.39
N PRO A 291 11.04 -5.79 -2.40
CA PRO A 291 11.74 -7.01 -1.99
C PRO A 291 10.78 -8.06 -1.41
N ALA A 292 11.25 -9.31 -1.28
CA ALA A 292 10.47 -10.40 -0.70
C ALA A 292 10.32 -10.28 0.82
N ASP A 293 11.40 -9.85 1.47
CA ASP A 293 11.52 -9.67 2.90
C ASP A 293 11.16 -8.24 3.28
N ARG A 294 10.08 -8.09 4.06
CA ARG A 294 9.44 -6.81 4.36
C ARG A 294 8.77 -6.86 5.72
N TRP A 295 8.70 -5.73 6.40
CA TRP A 295 8.03 -5.60 7.69
C TRP A 295 7.42 -4.22 7.87
N ASN A 296 6.37 -4.11 8.67
CA ASN A 296 5.88 -2.80 9.12
C ASN A 296 5.75 -2.81 10.65
N PRO A 297 6.13 -1.73 11.35
CA PRO A 297 5.64 -1.53 12.71
C PRO A 297 4.16 -1.14 12.64
N LEU A 298 3.34 -1.64 13.57
CA LEU A 298 1.94 -1.21 13.73
C LEU A 298 1.80 -0.23 14.91
N GLN A 299 2.57 -0.46 15.97
CA GLN A 299 2.60 0.40 17.14
C GLN A 299 3.98 0.35 17.81
N ILE A 300 4.42 1.50 18.35
CA ILE A 300 5.53 1.57 19.31
C ILE A 300 4.98 2.12 20.61
N ASN A 301 5.20 1.38 21.70
CA ASN A 301 4.93 1.86 23.05
C ASN A 301 6.24 2.34 23.69
N TRP A 302 6.34 3.65 23.89
CA TRP A 302 7.48 4.32 24.51
C TRP A 302 7.45 4.31 26.03
N ASN A 303 6.38 3.77 26.63
CA ASN A 303 6.14 3.78 28.08
C ASN A 303 6.16 5.20 28.67
N THR A 304 5.73 6.18 27.87
CA THR A 304 5.54 7.59 28.27
C THR A 304 4.04 7.91 28.35
N PRO A 305 3.62 8.90 29.17
CA PRO A 305 2.20 9.23 29.34
C PRO A 305 1.46 9.58 28.04
N ASP A 306 2.16 10.17 27.07
CA ASP A 306 1.63 10.57 25.76
C ASP A 306 2.06 9.61 24.62
N ASN A 307 2.70 8.50 24.98
CA ASN A 307 3.30 7.53 24.07
C ASN A 307 4.21 8.13 22.99
N ARG A 308 4.92 9.23 23.31
CA ARG A 308 5.93 9.83 22.44
C ARG A 308 7.34 9.42 22.86
N PRO A 309 8.32 9.43 21.93
CA PRO A 309 9.71 9.16 22.26
C PRO A 309 10.21 10.13 23.36
N PRO A 310 10.75 9.62 24.48
CA PRO A 310 11.23 10.48 25.55
C PRO A 310 12.56 11.16 25.18
N ILE A 311 12.94 12.17 25.96
CA ILE A 311 14.35 12.60 26.01
C ILE A 311 15.15 11.46 26.67
N VAL A 312 16.20 11.03 25.99
CA VAL A 312 17.09 9.97 26.47
C VAL A 312 18.40 10.56 26.99
N TYR A 313 18.99 9.91 27.98
CA TYR A 313 20.23 10.33 28.63
C TYR A 313 21.24 9.19 28.60
N HIS A 314 22.51 9.53 28.44
CA HIS A 314 23.56 8.51 28.51
C HIS A 314 23.52 7.78 29.86
N SER A 315 23.86 6.49 29.85
CA SER A 315 23.82 5.57 31.01
C SER A 315 22.44 5.15 31.52
N ASN A 316 21.36 5.67 30.94
CA ASN A 316 20.01 5.18 31.21
C ASN A 316 19.56 4.13 30.20
N THR A 317 18.55 3.35 30.59
CA THR A 317 17.90 2.33 29.74
C THR A 317 16.43 2.65 29.58
N TYR A 318 15.90 2.49 28.38
CA TYR A 318 14.52 2.84 28.04
C TYR A 318 13.81 1.63 27.42
N PRO A 319 13.03 0.86 28.20
CA PRO A 319 12.26 -0.26 27.65
C PRO A 319 11.13 0.28 26.77
N ILE A 320 10.94 -0.35 25.62
CA ILE A 320 9.85 -0.10 24.68
C ILE A 320 9.25 -1.43 24.23
N SER A 321 8.04 -1.39 23.67
CA SER A 321 7.50 -2.51 22.90
C SER A 321 7.13 -2.07 21.49
N VAL A 322 7.26 -3.00 20.54
CA VAL A 322 6.96 -2.77 19.12
C VAL A 322 6.08 -3.91 18.63
N GLU A 323 4.93 -3.57 18.06
CA GLU A 323 4.10 -4.51 17.33
C GLU A 323 4.61 -4.62 15.89
N VAL A 324 5.02 -5.83 15.48
CA VAL A 324 5.72 -6.08 14.22
C VAL A 324 4.83 -6.91 13.30
N GLN A 325 4.53 -6.38 12.13
CA GLN A 325 3.87 -7.12 11.08
C GLN A 325 4.88 -7.63 10.05
N ASN A 326 4.83 -8.94 9.76
CA ASN A 326 5.52 -9.49 8.60
C ASN A 326 4.69 -9.22 7.33
N THR A 327 5.12 -8.25 6.53
CA THR A 327 4.47 -7.88 5.26
C THR A 327 5.15 -8.52 4.05
N GLY A 328 6.08 -9.45 4.29
CA GLY A 328 6.77 -10.22 3.27
C GLY A 328 5.89 -11.24 2.58
N VAL A 329 6.50 -12.05 1.71
CA VAL A 329 5.80 -13.10 0.95
C VAL A 329 5.77 -14.48 1.62
N SER A 330 6.57 -14.65 2.67
CA SER A 330 6.79 -15.90 3.38
C SER A 330 6.78 -15.68 4.90
N ASP A 331 6.45 -16.73 5.63
CA ASP A 331 6.54 -16.74 7.10
C ASP A 331 8.01 -16.69 7.54
N TRP A 332 8.29 -16.05 8.68
CA TRP A 332 9.64 -15.98 9.25
C TRP A 332 9.95 -17.23 10.07
N THR A 333 10.00 -18.38 9.39
CA THR A 333 10.35 -19.66 10.03
C THR A 333 11.83 -19.64 10.45
N CYS A 334 12.09 -19.88 11.73
CA CYS A 334 13.45 -19.95 12.26
C CYS A 334 13.89 -21.39 12.45
N GLY A 335 15.13 -21.66 12.07
CA GLY A 335 15.76 -22.96 12.24
C GLY A 335 17.23 -22.82 11.91
N TYR A 336 18.04 -22.45 12.91
CA TYR A 336 19.49 -22.38 12.73
C TYR A 336 20.01 -23.73 12.19
N PRO A 337 20.86 -23.75 11.16
CA PRO A 337 21.64 -22.62 10.63
C PRO A 337 20.96 -21.79 9.53
N ASN A 338 19.69 -22.06 9.21
CA ASN A 338 19.04 -21.48 8.04
C ASN A 338 18.70 -19.99 8.25
N PHE A 339 17.88 -19.62 9.22
CA PHE A 339 17.53 -18.21 9.45
C PHE A 339 17.18 -17.92 10.92
N SER A 340 17.56 -16.72 11.38
CA SER A 340 17.12 -16.09 12.62
C SER A 340 16.76 -14.64 12.31
N TYR A 341 15.53 -14.24 12.63
CA TYR A 341 14.99 -12.90 12.39
C TYR A 341 14.87 -12.16 13.72
N VAL A 342 15.50 -10.99 13.82
CA VAL A 342 15.41 -10.14 15.01
C VAL A 342 15.05 -8.71 14.64
N LEU A 343 14.13 -8.10 15.38
CA LEU A 343 13.97 -6.66 15.39
C LEU A 343 15.10 -6.05 16.22
N THR A 344 15.77 -5.04 15.70
CA THR A 344 16.77 -4.26 16.42
C THR A 344 16.80 -2.83 15.86
N TYR A 345 17.77 -2.03 16.26
CA TYR A 345 17.86 -0.64 15.84
C TYR A 345 19.30 -0.18 15.62
N ARG A 346 19.48 0.90 14.85
CA ARG A 346 20.74 1.62 14.69
C ARG A 346 20.59 3.05 15.20
N TRP A 347 21.61 3.53 15.90
CA TRP A 347 21.78 4.94 16.20
C TRP A 347 22.38 5.66 14.99
N ALA A 348 21.81 6.80 14.64
CA ALA A 348 22.34 7.70 13.62
C ALA A 348 22.30 9.15 14.12
N LYS A 349 23.29 9.95 13.69
CA LYS A 349 23.36 11.41 13.94
C LYS A 349 24.07 12.08 12.77
N ALA A 350 23.61 13.25 12.35
CA ALA A 350 24.25 14.01 11.29
C ALA A 350 25.74 14.28 11.62
N GLY A 351 26.63 14.00 10.67
CA GLY A 351 28.09 14.11 10.87
C GLY A 351 28.74 12.90 11.55
N HIS A 352 27.97 11.87 11.90
CA HIS A 352 28.45 10.62 12.48
C HIS A 352 28.00 9.42 11.64
N GLY A 353 28.74 8.31 11.75
CA GLY A 353 28.32 7.03 11.16
C GLY A 353 27.19 6.37 11.94
N GLU A 354 26.67 5.27 11.43
CA GLU A 354 25.66 4.46 12.13
C GLU A 354 26.31 3.47 13.10
N VAL A 355 25.68 3.27 14.26
CA VAL A 355 26.09 2.27 15.26
C VAL A 355 24.90 1.39 15.61
N THR A 356 25.06 0.07 15.48
CA THR A 356 24.01 -0.90 15.85
C THR A 356 23.79 -0.88 17.36
N GLY A 357 22.52 -0.84 17.78
CA GLY A 357 22.11 -0.93 19.17
C GLY A 357 22.45 -2.28 19.78
N SER A 358 22.54 -2.34 21.11
CA SER A 358 22.87 -3.57 21.84
C SER A 358 21.67 -4.49 22.06
N SER A 359 20.45 -3.98 21.97
CA SER A 359 19.22 -4.75 22.19
C SER A 359 18.65 -5.27 20.88
N SER A 360 18.14 -6.50 20.92
CA SER A 360 17.41 -7.12 19.83
C SER A 360 16.32 -8.03 20.40
N ALA A 361 15.26 -8.24 19.63
CA ALA A 361 14.16 -9.11 20.00
C ALA A 361 13.85 -10.08 18.87
N SER A 362 13.73 -11.36 19.20
CA SER A 362 13.35 -12.39 18.22
C SER A 362 11.95 -12.15 17.70
N VAL A 363 11.81 -12.15 16.38
CA VAL A 363 10.51 -12.17 15.66
C VAL A 363 10.34 -13.49 14.89
N CYS A 364 11.04 -14.53 15.35
CA CYS A 364 10.92 -15.87 14.79
C CYS A 364 9.51 -16.45 14.93
N GLY A 365 9.06 -17.14 13.89
CA GLY A 365 7.73 -17.76 13.84
C GLY A 365 6.61 -16.80 13.46
N THR A 366 6.92 -15.55 13.11
CA THR A 366 5.93 -14.57 12.65
C THR A 366 5.37 -14.97 11.28
N PRO A 367 4.08 -15.34 11.17
CA PRO A 367 3.46 -15.63 9.89
C PRO A 367 3.33 -14.34 9.07
N LYS A 368 3.27 -14.46 7.75
CA LYS A 368 2.96 -13.30 6.89
C LYS A 368 1.55 -12.78 7.18
N GLY A 369 1.40 -11.46 7.18
CA GLY A 369 0.15 -10.78 7.47
C GLY A 369 -0.14 -10.74 8.97
N ASP A 370 -0.67 -11.82 9.52
CA ASP A 370 -1.26 -11.87 10.86
C ASP A 370 -1.15 -13.28 11.48
N PRO A 371 -1.01 -13.43 12.82
CA PRO A 371 -0.86 -12.39 13.85
C PRO A 371 0.45 -11.62 13.81
N SER A 372 0.39 -10.35 14.22
CA SER A 372 1.56 -9.49 14.44
C SER A 372 2.03 -9.61 15.90
N PRO A 373 3.25 -10.10 16.19
CA PRO A 373 3.74 -10.15 17.56
C PRO A 373 4.15 -8.77 18.09
N THR A 374 3.89 -8.55 19.37
CA THR A 374 4.51 -7.47 20.15
C THR A 374 5.78 -7.96 20.81
N VAL A 375 6.90 -7.32 20.48
CA VAL A 375 8.22 -7.65 21.02
C VAL A 375 8.78 -6.50 21.85
N ASN A 376 9.59 -6.83 22.86
CA ASN A 376 10.19 -5.83 23.75
C ASN A 376 11.64 -5.55 23.35
N LEU A 377 12.00 -4.27 23.30
CA LEU A 377 13.37 -3.80 23.09
C LEU A 377 13.77 -2.85 24.21
N THR A 378 15.07 -2.73 24.46
CA THR A 378 15.61 -1.72 25.35
C THR A 378 16.48 -0.76 24.56
N ILE A 379 16.13 0.52 24.55
CA ILE A 379 17.02 1.57 24.02
C ILE A 379 18.04 1.92 25.09
N GLU A 380 19.30 1.64 24.80
CA GLU A 380 20.42 1.83 25.73
C GLU A 380 21.74 2.01 24.94
N ASN A 381 22.85 2.15 25.67
CA ASN A 381 24.21 2.26 25.11
C ASN A 381 24.31 3.34 24.02
N ILE A 382 23.78 4.52 24.34
CA ILE A 382 23.76 5.69 23.46
C ILE A 382 25.20 6.05 23.06
N PRO A 383 25.52 6.20 21.76
CA PRO A 383 26.84 6.60 21.32
C PRO A 383 27.21 8.00 21.83
N ASN A 384 28.43 8.12 22.35
CA ASN A 384 29.02 9.37 22.85
C ASN A 384 29.34 10.37 21.72
N TRP A 385 28.33 10.85 21.02
CA TRP A 385 28.40 11.89 19.99
C TRP A 385 27.95 13.27 20.49
N GLY A 386 27.79 13.41 21.81
CA GLY A 386 27.33 14.62 22.49
C GLY A 386 25.81 14.86 22.37
N PRO A 387 25.28 15.90 23.03
CA PRO A 387 23.84 16.18 23.06
C PRO A 387 23.24 16.46 21.68
N GLY A 388 21.91 16.38 21.58
CA GLY A 388 21.14 16.85 20.43
C GLY A 388 20.21 15.81 19.82
N ALA A 389 19.79 16.03 18.58
CA ALA A 389 18.91 15.14 17.84
C ALA A 389 19.66 13.92 17.30
N TYR A 390 19.13 12.75 17.56
CA TYR A 390 19.56 11.46 17.03
C TYR A 390 18.38 10.80 16.32
N THR A 391 18.67 9.83 15.47
CA THR A 391 17.68 8.97 14.85
C THR A 391 17.90 7.53 15.32
N LEU A 392 16.84 6.91 15.83
CA LEU A 392 16.74 5.47 16.01
C LEU A 392 16.14 4.88 14.74
N ARG A 393 16.89 4.03 14.05
CA ARG A 393 16.44 3.32 12.85
C ARG A 393 16.11 1.89 13.20
N PHE A 394 14.84 1.58 13.38
CA PHE A 394 14.38 0.22 13.60
C PHE A 394 14.38 -0.55 12.29
N ASP A 395 14.79 -1.81 12.34
CA ASP A 395 14.77 -2.71 11.18
C ASP A 395 14.87 -4.19 11.61
N ILE A 396 14.53 -5.09 10.69
CA ILE A 396 14.75 -6.53 10.85
C ILE A 396 16.16 -6.88 10.38
N TYR A 397 16.94 -7.47 11.28
CA TYR A 397 18.23 -8.07 10.99
C TYR A 397 18.09 -9.59 10.89
N VAL A 398 18.66 -10.15 9.84
CA VAL A 398 18.67 -11.60 9.60
C VAL A 398 20.08 -12.14 9.79
N THR A 399 20.19 -13.16 10.63
CA THR A 399 21.39 -14.00 10.70
C THR A 399 21.13 -15.32 10.01
N SER A 400 21.98 -15.69 9.07
CA SER A 400 21.85 -16.93 8.29
C SER A 400 23.22 -17.52 7.94
N ALA A 401 23.28 -18.82 7.67
CA ALA A 401 24.47 -19.44 7.09
C ALA A 401 24.84 -18.91 5.69
N TYR A 402 23.90 -18.24 5.03
CA TYR A 402 24.07 -17.68 3.69
C TYR A 402 24.54 -16.22 3.69
N GLY A 403 24.72 -15.64 4.88
CA GLY A 403 25.09 -14.24 5.07
C GLY A 403 24.07 -13.49 5.90
N ASN A 404 24.55 -12.48 6.61
CA ASN A 404 23.69 -11.62 7.41
C ASN A 404 23.30 -10.40 6.59
N PHE A 405 22.07 -9.93 6.77
CA PHE A 405 21.56 -8.78 6.05
C PHE A 405 20.44 -8.09 6.81
N TRP A 406 20.22 -6.82 6.49
CA TRP A 406 19.05 -6.07 6.92
C TRP A 406 17.98 -6.07 5.84
N PHE A 407 16.70 -6.02 6.22
CA PHE A 407 15.64 -5.80 5.23
C PHE A 407 15.83 -4.45 4.52
N GLY A 408 16.35 -3.45 5.24
CA GLY A 408 16.83 -2.18 4.71
C GLY A 408 17.79 -2.30 3.53
N ASP A 409 18.76 -3.21 3.61
CA ASP A 409 19.78 -3.41 2.57
C ASP A 409 19.17 -4.00 1.28
N SER A 410 18.00 -4.63 1.40
CA SER A 410 17.24 -5.19 0.27
C SER A 410 16.23 -4.20 -0.33
N GLY A 411 16.21 -2.94 0.14
CA GLY A 411 15.37 -1.87 -0.41
C GLY A 411 14.01 -1.67 0.25
N TRP A 412 13.73 -2.38 1.35
CA TRP A 412 12.57 -2.06 2.21
C TRP A 412 12.92 -0.90 3.16
N PRO A 413 12.02 0.05 3.48
CA PRO A 413 12.39 1.17 4.34
C PRO A 413 12.62 0.70 5.80
N THR A 414 13.60 1.31 6.46
CA THR A 414 13.71 1.28 7.93
C THR A 414 12.59 2.13 8.55
N TYR A 415 12.30 1.91 9.83
CA TYR A 415 11.43 2.82 10.58
C TYR A 415 12.25 3.77 11.44
N ASP A 416 12.29 5.04 11.04
CA ASP A 416 13.15 6.05 11.63
C ASP A 416 12.38 6.90 12.64
N VAL A 417 12.91 7.02 13.86
CA VAL A 417 12.35 7.84 14.93
C VAL A 417 13.38 8.85 15.42
N SER A 418 13.01 10.12 15.44
CA SER A 418 13.83 11.18 16.02
C SER A 418 13.73 11.17 17.55
N VAL A 419 14.87 11.19 18.24
CA VAL A 419 14.98 11.26 19.70
C VAL A 419 15.97 12.33 20.11
N CYS A 420 15.78 12.88 21.31
CA CYS A 420 16.66 13.91 21.87
C CYS A 420 17.55 13.32 22.94
N VAL A 421 18.87 13.49 22.79
CA VAL A 421 19.88 12.98 23.72
C VAL A 421 20.42 14.12 24.59
N ASP A 422 20.49 13.88 25.90
CA ASP A 422 21.02 14.78 26.93
C ASP A 422 20.38 16.17 26.98
N GLY A 423 19.06 16.22 26.76
CA GLY A 423 18.26 17.44 26.82
C GLY A 423 17.33 17.59 25.63
N PRO A 424 16.50 18.64 25.62
CA PRO A 424 15.57 18.88 24.53
C PRO A 424 16.33 19.16 23.23
N CYS A 425 15.89 18.53 22.13
CA CYS A 425 16.36 18.94 20.80
C CYS A 425 16.00 20.41 20.60
N LYS A 426 16.90 21.17 19.98
CA LYS A 426 16.48 22.45 19.40
C LYS A 426 15.43 22.12 18.35
N ALA A 427 14.16 22.46 18.63
CA ALA A 427 13.14 22.49 17.61
C ALA A 427 13.62 23.50 16.58
N PHE A 428 14.18 23.03 15.47
CA PHE A 428 14.10 23.80 14.25
C PHE A 428 12.62 23.87 13.96
N ILE A 429 12.00 25.01 14.30
CA ILE A 429 10.69 25.34 13.76
C ILE A 429 10.90 25.26 12.26
N PRO A 430 10.38 24.23 11.56
CA PRO A 430 10.41 24.25 10.12
C PRO A 430 9.69 25.53 9.75
N LEU A 431 10.28 26.36 8.89
CA LEU A 431 9.55 27.46 8.28
C LEU A 431 8.22 26.84 7.84
N ALA A 432 7.12 27.26 8.46
CA ALA A 432 5.82 26.67 8.22
C ALA A 432 5.70 26.48 6.71
N LEU A 433 5.40 25.25 6.27
CA LEU A 433 4.85 25.02 4.94
C LEU A 433 3.51 25.75 4.93
N LYS A 434 3.61 27.07 4.80
CA LYS A 434 2.55 27.98 4.50
C LYS A 434 2.15 27.54 3.10
N ASN A 435 0.97 26.95 3.01
CA ASN A 435 0.34 26.44 1.79
C ASN A 435 0.74 24.99 1.45
N TYR A 436 0.24 24.04 2.25
CA TYR A 436 -0.38 22.87 1.64
C TYR A 436 -1.86 23.24 1.37
N PRO A 437 -2.31 23.32 0.11
CA PRO A 437 -3.73 23.47 -0.20
C PRO A 437 -4.54 22.24 0.20
#